data_AF-D5C0T1-F1
#
_entry.id   AF-D5C0T1-F1
#
_cell.length_a   1.000
_cell.length_b   1.000
_cell.length_c   1.000
_cell.angle_alpha   90.00
_cell.angle_beta   90.00
_cell.angle_gamma   90.00
#
_symmetry.space_group_name_H-M   'P 1'
#
loop_
_entity.id
_entity.type
_entity.pdbx_description
1 polymer ?
#
loop_
_entity_poly.entity_id
_entity_poly.type
_entity_poly.pdbx_seq_one_letter_code
_entity_poly.pdbx_strand_id
1 'polypeptide(L)' 'MRCCTVLTGLFTKLADFPRIGLSCEELAPGLLSFPVGHYLVFYLETSDGIEVVRVLHGARDIPAILEEPAR' A
#
# COMPACT_ATOMS: atom_id res chain seq x y z
N MET A 1 -22.32 -6.05 -16.25
CA MET A 1 -21.29 -6.60 -15.33
C MET A 1 -19.93 -6.16 -15.85
N ARG A 2 -19.45 -5.00 -15.43
CA ARG A 2 -18.19 -4.42 -15.93
C ARG A 2 -17.15 -4.52 -14.82
N CYS A 3 -16.12 -5.32 -15.08
CA CYS A 3 -14.74 -5.11 -14.65
C CYS A 3 -14.49 -4.79 -13.16
N CYS A 4 -14.70 -5.75 -12.24
CA CYS A 4 -14.17 -5.66 -10.87
C CYS A 4 -12.85 -6.43 -10.66
N THR A 5 -12.33 -7.13 -11.67
CA THR A 5 -11.28 -8.15 -11.48
C THR A 5 -9.85 -7.59 -11.39
N VAL A 6 -9.62 -6.32 -11.74
CA VAL A 6 -8.25 -5.79 -11.89
C VAL A 6 -7.59 -5.49 -10.54
N LEU A 7 -8.37 -5.05 -9.54
CA LEU A 7 -7.84 -4.85 -8.18
C LEU A 7 -7.64 -6.15 -7.43
N THR A 8 -8.49 -7.16 -7.62
CA THR A 8 -8.40 -8.43 -6.86
C THR A 8 -7.09 -9.17 -7.16
N GLY A 9 -6.70 -9.28 -8.44
CA GLY A 9 -5.50 -10.03 -8.83
C GLY A 9 -4.20 -9.43 -8.30
N LEU A 10 -4.18 -8.12 -8.06
CA LEU A 10 -3.02 -7.47 -7.46
C LEU A 10 -2.87 -7.80 -5.98
N PHE A 11 -3.96 -7.73 -5.21
CA PHE A 11 -3.91 -8.06 -3.79
C PHE A 11 -3.57 -9.53 -3.57
N THR A 12 -4.04 -10.43 -4.44
CA THR A 12 -3.60 -11.84 -4.43
C THR A 12 -2.10 -11.95 -4.64
N LYS A 13 -1.54 -11.22 -5.62
CA LYS A 13 -0.09 -11.25 -5.87
C LYS A 13 0.74 -10.70 -4.71
N LEU A 14 0.24 -9.67 -4.02
CA LEU A 14 0.88 -9.14 -2.81
C LEU A 14 0.74 -10.11 -1.62
N ALA A 15 -0.38 -10.84 -1.51
CA ALA A 15 -0.55 -11.88 -0.49
C ALA A 15 0.36 -13.10 -0.74
N ASP A 16 0.56 -13.49 -2.01
CA ASP A 16 1.45 -14.61 -2.38
C ASP A 16 2.93 -14.23 -2.22
N PHE A 17 3.27 -12.96 -2.46
CA PHE A 17 4.64 -12.45 -2.40
C PHE A 17 4.72 -11.13 -1.63
N PRO A 18 4.49 -11.13 -0.32
CA PRO A 18 4.43 -9.90 0.49
C PRO A 18 5.72 -9.09 0.44
N ARG A 19 6.88 -9.75 0.35
CA ARG A 19 8.20 -9.12 0.34
C ARG A 19 8.61 -8.45 -0.98
N ILE A 20 7.71 -8.33 -1.96
CA ILE A 20 7.98 -7.58 -3.21
C ILE A 20 7.84 -6.07 -3.04
N GLY A 21 7.27 -5.62 -1.92
CA GLY A 21 7.20 -4.21 -1.55
C GLY A 21 8.54 -3.65 -1.07
N LEU A 22 8.65 -2.33 -1.12
CA LEU A 22 9.77 -1.58 -0.56
C LEU A 22 9.58 -1.42 0.94
N SER A 23 10.62 -1.75 1.72
CA SER A 23 10.61 -1.53 3.17
C SER A 23 10.58 -0.04 3.50
N CYS A 24 9.62 0.34 4.34
CA CYS A 24 9.46 1.67 4.93
C CYS A 24 9.64 1.58 6.46
N GLU A 25 10.68 0.88 6.91
CA GLU A 25 11.05 0.78 8.33
C GLU A 25 11.27 2.14 9.00
N GLU A 26 11.63 3.18 8.23
CA GLU A 26 11.75 4.56 8.70
C GLU A 26 10.42 5.16 9.17
N LEU A 27 9.28 4.69 8.63
CA LEU A 27 7.94 5.15 8.98
C LEU A 27 7.29 4.27 10.06
N ALA A 28 7.44 2.95 9.93
CA ALA A 28 7.01 1.99 10.94
C ALA A 28 7.73 0.64 10.77
N PRO A 29 8.03 -0.09 11.86
CA PRO A 29 8.66 -1.40 11.78
C PRO A 29 7.83 -2.40 10.96
N GLY A 30 8.47 -3.06 9.99
CA GLY A 30 7.83 -4.06 9.14
C GLY A 30 6.88 -3.52 8.08
N LEU A 31 6.74 -2.19 7.96
CA LEU A 31 5.89 -1.56 6.95
C LEU A 31 6.49 -1.73 5.55
N LEU A 32 5.68 -2.21 4.62
CA LEU A 32 6.02 -2.34 3.21
C LEU A 32 5.14 -1.40 2.38
N SER A 33 5.70 -0.90 1.29
CA SER A 33 4.98 -0.08 0.30
C SER A 33 5.09 -0.67 -1.10
N PHE A 34 4.01 -0.60 -1.88
CA PHE A 34 4.01 -1.07 -3.26
C PHE A 34 3.24 -0.13 -4.19
N PRO A 35 3.86 0.37 -5.28
CA PRO A 35 3.22 1.26 -6.23
C PRO A 35 2.31 0.47 -7.20
N VAL A 36 1.11 0.99 -7.41
CA VAL A 36 0.02 0.37 -8.18
C VAL A 36 -0.62 1.41 -9.07
N GLY A 37 -0.11 1.56 -10.29
CA GLY A 37 -0.57 2.62 -11.19
C GLY A 37 -0.40 4.00 -10.54
N HIS A 38 -1.50 4.66 -10.20
CA HIS A 38 -1.51 5.97 -9.52
C HIS A 38 -1.67 5.88 -8.00
N TYR A 39 -1.62 4.68 -7.42
CA TYR A 39 -1.76 4.46 -6.00
C TYR A 39 -0.46 3.95 -5.37
N LEU A 40 -0.25 4.27 -4.09
CA LEU A 40 0.78 3.67 -3.25
C LEU A 40 0.09 2.94 -2.11
N VAL A 41 0.29 1.62 -2.06
CA VAL A 41 -0.33 0.75 -1.04
C VAL A 41 0.70 0.50 0.06
N PHE A 42 0.37 0.87 1.28
CA PHE A 42 1.11 0.51 2.48
C PHE A 42 0.46 -0.70 3.14
N TYR A 43 1.26 -1.72 3.45
CA TYR A 43 0.79 -2.96 4.04
C TYR A 43 1.83 -3.59 4.95
N LEU A 44 1.39 -4.51 5.79
CA LEU A 44 2.22 -5.36 6.64
C LEU A 44 2.13 -6.81 6.16
N GLU A 45 3.24 -7.53 6.25
CA GLU A 45 3.25 -8.99 6.07
C GLU A 45 2.64 -9.66 7.31
N THR A 46 1.72 -10.59 7.11
CA THR A 46 1.09 -11.39 8.17
C THR A 46 1.26 -12.89 7.90
N SER A 47 0.93 -13.74 8.88
CA SER A 47 1.03 -15.21 8.72
C SER A 47 0.20 -15.76 7.58
N ASP A 48 -0.91 -15.09 7.24
CA ASP A 48 -1.91 -15.55 6.30
C ASP A 48 -2.00 -14.66 5.04
N GLY A 49 -1.05 -13.73 4.85
CA GLY A 49 -0.97 -12.87 3.68
C GLY A 49 -0.48 -11.45 4.00
N ILE A 50 -1.32 -10.45 3.68
CA ILE A 50 -1.00 -9.04 3.92
C ILE A 50 -2.15 -8.31 4.61
N GLU A 51 -1.80 -7.33 5.44
CA GLU A 51 -2.73 -6.37 6.02
C GLU A 51 -2.52 -5.00 5.39
N VAL A 52 -3.50 -4.50 4.65
CA VAL A 52 -3.42 -3.18 4.01
C VAL A 52 -3.68 -2.08 5.04
N VAL A 53 -2.65 -1.33 5.38
CA VAL A 53 -2.72 -0.23 6.36
C VAL A 53 -3.33 1.01 5.73
N ARG A 54 -2.88 1.38 4.52
CA ARG A 54 -3.38 2.59 3.84
C ARG A 54 -3.13 2.50 2.33
N VAL A 55 -4.02 3.10 1.54
CA VAL A 55 -3.83 3.30 0.10
C VAL A 55 -3.84 4.79 -0.18
N LEU A 56 -2.76 5.31 -0.74
CA LEU A 56 -2.61 6.72 -1.11
C LEU A 56 -2.73 6.90 -2.61
N HIS A 57 -3.39 7.96 -3.07
CA HIS A 57 -3.33 8.33 -4.48
C HIS A 57 -2.10 9.23 -4.71
N GLY A 58 -1.09 8.72 -5.41
CA GLY A 58 0.22 9.36 -5.58
C GLY A 58 0.19 10.76 -6.19
N ALA A 59 -0.87 11.13 -6.93
CA ALA A 59 -1.02 12.47 -7.50
C ALA A 59 -1.86 13.45 -6.67
N ARG A 60 -2.52 13.02 -5.57
CA ARG A 60 -3.41 13.89 -4.77
C ARG A 60 -3.10 13.93 -3.28
N ASP A 61 -2.57 12.84 -2.71
CA ASP A 61 -2.45 12.72 -1.25
C ASP A 61 -1.02 12.90 -0.72
N ILE A 62 0.02 12.88 -1.58
CA ILE A 62 1.41 13.05 -1.13
C ILE A 62 1.63 14.42 -0.44
N PRO A 63 1.13 15.55 -0.99
CA PRO A 63 1.25 16.84 -0.30
C PRO A 63 0.39 16.92 0.97
N ALA A 64 -0.81 16.34 0.95
CA ALA A 64 -1.78 16.45 2.04
C ALA A 64 -1.42 15.64 3.30
N ILE A 65 -0.52 14.66 3.17
CA ILE A 65 -0.09 13.80 4.29
C ILE A 65 1.27 14.25 4.87
N LEU A 66 2.08 14.96 4.07
CA LEU A 66 3.35 15.54 4.53
C LEU A 66 3.17 16.90 5.22
N GLU A 67 2.00 17.53 5.10
CA GLU A 67 1.63 18.70 5.88
C GLU A 67 0.67 18.31 7.01
N GLU A 68 1.22 17.96 8.17
CA GLU A 68 0.49 18.11 9.42
C GLU A 68 0.22 19.62 9.61
N PRO A 69 -1.04 20.09 9.74
CA PRO A 69 -1.25 21.42 10.27
C PRO A 69 -0.81 21.36 11.72
N ALA A 70 0.32 22.01 12.01
CA ALA A 70 0.80 22.23 13.37
C ALA A 70 -0.38 22.60 14.28
N ARG A 71 -0.67 21.75 15.27
CA ARG A 71 -1.56 22.08 16.37
C ARG A 71 -0.81 21.95 17.68
#